data_AF-A0A957VL36-F1
#
_entry.id   AF-A0A957VL36-F1
#
_cell.length_a   1.000
_cell.length_b   1.000
_cell.length_c   1.000
_cell.angle_alpha   90.00
_cell.angle_beta   90.00
_cell.angle_gamma   90.00
#
_symmetry.space_group_name_H-M   'P 1'
#
loop_
_entity.id
_entity.type
_entity.pdbx_description
1 polymer ?
#
loop_
_entity_poly.entity_id
_entity_poly.type
_entity_poly.pdbx_seq_one_letter_code
_entity_poly.pdbx_strand_id
1 'polypeptide(L)'
;MEHVDKKIEEQARREFEEAHDFDRSDPLFGLKCEELRGPRLTRRSVLRLMAAAGMLTMVDVLAACSAPASAPATGAGETAAPAAGEAAMAGGELNCGWAGTAEITTLDPAQINQVLQFQIASNVLSGLTHINPDLTAEGDLAASWDVSEDGLEWTFTLRDGVTFHNGDPFTADDVVFTYARSSDPEQSIHSGVLANVSSVEKVDDLTVKFVLAAPQASFLVKTLERSSGRAMTIVCKRALEEMGPEQYGLMPVGTGPFKVTEHQLGQGVTIERFENYYDPERPKLDKVTFLPIPEPEPLAAAIEAGDIQLIGGNAPAAELIDRFVANPDLVVSEITGPGFQSLWINPHRDPFKVEDFNKPVDELKQENGFKVRLAIAKAMDREDLIQRALFGRGAPGFGTINPAMRFFF
;
A
#
# COMPACT_ATOMS: atom_id res chain seq x y z
N MET A 1 -11.11 -26.36 -17.56
CA MET A 1 -12.54 -26.42 -17.18
C MET A 1 -12.69 -27.57 -16.19
N GLU A 2 -13.29 -27.32 -15.03
CA GLU A 2 -13.36 -28.18 -13.83
C GLU A 2 -12.04 -28.42 -13.08
N HIS A 3 -11.54 -27.39 -12.39
CA HIS A 3 -10.94 -27.49 -11.04
C HIS A 3 -10.67 -26.08 -10.49
N VAL A 4 -11.67 -25.19 -10.55
CA VAL A 4 -11.88 -24.38 -9.34
C VAL A 4 -12.34 -25.43 -8.34
N ASP A 5 -11.48 -25.74 -7.37
CA ASP A 5 -11.69 -26.83 -6.43
C ASP A 5 -13.12 -26.69 -5.86
N LYS A 6 -13.99 -27.68 -6.08
CA LYS A 6 -15.37 -27.62 -5.57
C LYS A 6 -15.38 -27.37 -4.06
N LYS A 7 -14.31 -27.76 -3.36
CA LYS A 7 -14.09 -27.37 -1.97
C LYS A 7 -13.96 -25.86 -1.77
N ILE A 8 -13.25 -25.14 -2.64
CA ILE A 8 -13.11 -23.68 -2.55
C ILE A 8 -14.46 -23.02 -2.81
N GLU A 9 -15.24 -23.50 -3.78
CA GLU A 9 -16.56 -22.94 -4.07
C GLU A 9 -17.59 -23.25 -2.96
N GLU A 10 -17.60 -24.47 -2.43
CA GLU A 10 -18.43 -24.85 -1.27
C GLU A 10 -17.99 -24.16 0.02
N GLN A 11 -16.67 -23.98 0.22
CA GLN A 11 -16.12 -23.26 1.38
C GLN A 11 -16.44 -21.77 1.28
N ALA A 12 -16.26 -21.13 0.12
CA ALA A 12 -16.64 -19.72 -0.09
C ALA A 12 -18.15 -19.51 0.09
N ARG A 13 -18.98 -20.47 -0.34
CA ARG A 13 -20.43 -20.40 -0.15
C ARG A 13 -20.82 -20.60 1.32
N ARG A 14 -20.11 -21.47 2.05
CA ARG A 14 -20.30 -21.66 3.50
C ARG A 14 -19.79 -20.44 4.28
N GLU A 15 -18.64 -19.89 3.92
CA GLU A 15 -18.09 -18.66 4.50
C GLU A 15 -18.98 -17.46 4.20
N PHE A 16 -19.62 -17.38 3.02
CA PHE A 16 -20.62 -16.36 2.70
C PHE A 16 -21.93 -16.53 3.48
N GLU A 17 -22.38 -17.77 3.70
CA GLU A 17 -23.54 -18.07 4.55
C GLU A 17 -23.21 -17.85 6.05
N GLU A 18 -21.96 -18.04 6.47
CA GLU A 18 -21.41 -17.72 7.80
C GLU A 18 -21.11 -16.21 7.96
N ALA A 19 -20.83 -15.49 6.87
CA ALA A 19 -20.62 -14.03 6.80
C ALA A 19 -21.90 -13.22 7.05
N HIS A 20 -23.00 -13.90 7.41
CA HIS A 20 -24.10 -13.32 8.17
C HIS A 20 -23.70 -12.84 9.59
N ASP A 21 -22.40 -12.75 9.91
CA ASP A 21 -21.80 -12.16 11.12
C ASP A 21 -22.04 -10.63 11.25
N PHE A 22 -23.14 -10.13 10.70
CA PHE A 22 -23.76 -8.89 11.15
C PHE A 22 -24.73 -9.23 12.30
N ASP A 23 -24.17 -9.60 13.46
CA ASP A 23 -24.92 -9.73 14.70
C ASP A 23 -24.98 -8.36 15.41
N ARG A 24 -26.13 -7.68 15.35
CA ARG A 24 -26.40 -6.43 16.08
C ARG A 24 -26.32 -6.58 17.61
N SER A 25 -26.22 -7.81 18.11
CA SER A 25 -26.16 -8.14 19.52
C SER A 25 -24.78 -8.62 20.01
N ASP A 26 -23.74 -8.64 19.16
CA ASP A 26 -22.36 -8.84 19.63
C ASP A 26 -21.96 -7.69 20.59
N PRO A 27 -21.62 -7.99 21.87
CA PRO A 27 -21.18 -6.98 22.83
C PRO A 27 -19.86 -6.27 22.45
N LEU A 28 -19.18 -6.72 21.39
CA LEU A 28 -17.96 -6.15 20.79
C LEU A 28 -18.23 -5.41 19.47
N PHE A 29 -19.48 -5.04 19.17
CA PHE A 29 -19.82 -4.16 18.04
C PHE A 29 -19.22 -2.76 18.26
N GLY A 30 -17.96 -2.57 17.84
CA GLY A 30 -17.21 -1.32 17.90
C GLY A 30 -15.74 -1.54 18.30
N LEU A 31 -14.82 -0.94 17.55
CA LEU A 31 -13.46 -0.73 18.02
C LEU A 31 -13.50 0.16 19.26
N LYS A 32 -12.97 -0.31 20.38
CA LYS A 32 -12.80 0.55 21.56
C LYS A 32 -11.59 1.45 21.36
N CYS A 33 -11.62 2.68 21.86
CA CYS A 33 -10.44 3.57 21.83
C CYS A 33 -9.22 2.91 22.51
N GLU A 34 -9.44 2.06 23.51
CA GLU A 34 -8.39 1.27 24.16
C GLU A 34 -7.67 0.30 23.21
N GLU A 35 -8.36 -0.19 22.18
CA GLU A 35 -7.81 -1.08 21.15
C GLU A 35 -7.13 -0.30 20.00
N LEU A 36 -7.22 1.04 20.03
CA LEU A 36 -6.67 1.97 19.06
C LEU A 36 -5.47 2.75 19.59
N ARG A 37 -5.00 2.49 20.81
CA ARG A 37 -3.84 3.15 21.45
C ARG A 37 -2.67 2.20 21.67
N GLY A 38 -1.50 2.77 21.93
CA GLY A 38 -0.26 2.06 22.24
C GLY A 38 0.78 2.13 21.11
N PRO A 39 1.90 1.39 21.23
CA PRO A 39 2.97 1.36 20.23
C PRO A 39 2.64 0.50 19.00
N ARG A 40 1.64 -0.38 19.13
CA ARG A 40 1.27 -1.36 18.11
C ARG A 40 -0.19 -1.75 18.30
N LEU A 41 -0.92 -1.83 17.19
CA LEU A 41 -2.25 -2.42 17.19
C LEU A 41 -2.16 -3.93 17.02
N THR A 42 -3.10 -4.67 17.59
CA THR A 42 -3.19 -6.09 17.28
C THR A 42 -3.61 -6.28 15.82
N ARG A 43 -3.24 -7.41 15.20
CA ARG A 43 -3.77 -7.80 13.89
C ARG A 43 -5.30 -7.74 13.89
N ARG A 44 -5.98 -8.20 14.95
CA ARG A 44 -7.44 -8.12 15.08
C ARG A 44 -7.97 -6.69 15.01
N SER A 45 -7.33 -5.74 15.70
CA SER A 45 -7.70 -4.31 15.64
C SER A 45 -7.47 -3.71 14.26
N VAL A 46 -6.35 -4.05 13.61
CA VAL A 46 -6.05 -3.57 12.25
C VAL A 46 -7.05 -4.11 11.25
N LEU A 47 -7.36 -5.41 11.33
CA LEU A 47 -8.41 -6.01 10.53
C LEU A 47 -9.72 -5.24 10.77
N ARG A 48 -10.19 -5.08 12.02
CA ARG A 48 -11.40 -4.31 12.39
C ARG A 48 -11.44 -2.88 11.84
N LEU A 49 -10.32 -2.16 11.93
CA LEU A 49 -10.19 -0.79 11.41
C LEU A 49 -10.40 -0.75 9.92
N MET A 50 -9.80 -1.74 9.29
CA MET A 50 -9.88 -1.89 7.88
C MET A 50 -11.33 -2.34 7.52
N ALA A 51 -12.09 -3.16 8.28
CA ALA A 51 -13.56 -3.39 8.06
C ALA A 51 -14.35 -2.12 8.11
N ALA A 52 -14.12 -1.33 9.16
CA ALA A 52 -14.85 -0.09 9.38
C ALA A 52 -14.59 0.91 8.23
N ALA A 53 -13.42 0.79 7.58
CA ALA A 53 -13.08 1.49 6.35
C ALA A 53 -13.63 0.81 5.07
N GLY A 54 -14.53 -0.18 5.21
CA GLY A 54 -15.11 -0.97 4.13
C GLY A 54 -14.17 -2.02 3.58
N MET A 55 -13.27 -2.55 4.43
CA MET A 55 -12.23 -3.52 4.09
C MET A 55 -12.52 -4.88 4.78
N LEU A 56 -11.79 -5.51 5.69
CA LEU A 56 -12.06 -6.82 6.39
C LEU A 56 -12.82 -8.04 5.82
N THR A 57 -12.05 -9.13 5.63
CA THR A 57 -12.34 -10.60 5.70
C THR A 57 -11.13 -11.51 5.24
N MET A 58 -10.03 -11.67 5.98
CA MET A 58 -9.00 -12.73 5.64
C MET A 58 -8.55 -13.47 6.89
N VAL A 59 -8.70 -14.79 6.91
CA VAL A 59 -7.99 -15.67 7.85
C VAL A 59 -6.91 -16.54 7.20
N ASP A 60 -6.90 -16.78 5.88
CA ASP A 60 -6.04 -17.85 5.33
C ASP A 60 -4.62 -17.49 4.88
N VAL A 61 -4.10 -16.27 5.15
CA VAL A 61 -2.69 -15.97 4.82
C VAL A 61 -1.69 -16.68 5.76
N LEU A 62 -2.12 -17.27 6.88
CA LEU A 62 -1.19 -17.85 7.88
C LEU A 62 -0.86 -19.35 7.70
N ALA A 63 -1.51 -20.09 6.80
CA ALA A 63 -1.30 -21.53 6.71
C ALA A 63 -0.03 -21.95 5.91
N ALA A 64 0.67 -21.02 5.25
CA ALA A 64 1.87 -21.37 4.47
C ALA A 64 3.19 -21.41 5.29
N CYS A 65 3.20 -20.91 6.53
CA CYS A 65 4.44 -20.84 7.33
C CYS A 65 4.37 -21.55 8.69
N SER A 66 3.28 -22.23 9.04
CA SER A 66 3.22 -22.99 10.30
C SER A 66 2.27 -24.19 10.28
N ALA A 67 2.81 -25.38 10.02
CA ALA A 67 2.29 -26.62 10.60
C ALA A 67 3.39 -27.71 10.66
N PRO A 68 3.44 -28.52 11.75
CA PRO A 68 4.49 -29.48 12.00
C PRO A 68 4.30 -30.78 11.21
N ALA A 69 5.43 -31.40 10.86
CA ALA A 69 5.53 -32.68 10.19
C ALA A 69 4.80 -33.79 10.96
N SER A 70 3.88 -34.52 10.30
CA SER A 70 3.79 -35.99 10.33
C SER A 70 2.53 -36.53 9.62
N ALA A 71 2.70 -37.05 8.39
CA ALA A 71 2.21 -38.35 7.91
C ALA A 71 2.34 -38.44 6.37
N PRO A 72 2.58 -39.63 5.79
CA PRO A 72 3.24 -39.76 4.49
C PRO A 72 2.25 -39.77 3.32
N ALA A 73 2.58 -39.03 2.26
CA ALA A 73 1.98 -39.20 0.94
C ALA A 73 3.10 -39.51 -0.07
N THR A 74 2.93 -40.66 -0.71
CA THR A 74 3.76 -41.19 -1.78
C THR A 74 3.64 -40.36 -3.05
N GLY A 75 4.78 -39.84 -3.52
CA GLY A 75 5.16 -39.74 -4.94
C GLY A 75 4.46 -38.71 -5.83
N ALA A 76 5.07 -37.53 -5.97
CA ALA A 76 5.28 -36.82 -7.25
C ALA A 76 6.15 -35.57 -7.04
N GLY A 77 7.36 -35.57 -7.62
CA GLY A 77 8.17 -34.40 -7.99
C GLY A 77 8.51 -33.37 -6.92
N GLU A 78 9.55 -33.61 -6.12
CA GLU A 78 10.20 -32.58 -5.30
C GLU A 78 10.91 -31.54 -6.20
N THR A 79 10.32 -30.36 -6.36
CA THR A 79 11.10 -29.13 -6.52
C THR A 79 11.59 -28.73 -5.13
N ALA A 80 12.88 -28.92 -4.89
CA ALA A 80 13.53 -28.54 -3.64
C ALA A 80 13.33 -27.04 -3.39
N ALA A 81 12.64 -26.69 -2.31
CA ALA A 81 12.70 -25.36 -1.73
C ALA A 81 14.16 -25.05 -1.38
N PRO A 82 14.68 -23.84 -1.67
CA PRO A 82 16.02 -23.48 -1.21
C PRO A 82 16.05 -23.58 0.31
N ALA A 83 17.08 -24.24 0.83
CA ALA A 83 17.30 -24.35 2.25
C ALA A 83 17.39 -22.94 2.87
N ALA A 84 16.47 -22.64 3.79
CA ALA A 84 16.59 -21.50 4.68
C ALA A 84 17.82 -21.72 5.58
N GLY A 85 18.95 -21.13 5.21
CA GLY A 85 20.23 -21.42 5.85
C GLY A 85 21.40 -20.53 5.44
N GLU A 86 21.16 -19.34 4.88
CA GLU A 86 22.18 -18.30 4.80
C GLU A 86 21.71 -17.11 5.62
N ALA A 87 22.51 -16.70 6.61
CA ALA A 87 22.32 -15.43 7.27
C ALA A 87 22.29 -14.36 6.18
N ALA A 88 21.20 -13.60 6.07
CA ALA A 88 21.05 -12.54 5.09
C ALA A 88 22.30 -11.66 5.14
N MET A 89 23.13 -11.70 4.10
CA MET A 89 24.35 -10.90 4.05
C MET A 89 23.93 -9.42 4.09
N ALA A 90 24.43 -8.70 5.08
CA ALA A 90 24.34 -7.25 5.09
C ALA A 90 25.33 -6.72 4.04
N GLY A 91 24.87 -5.74 3.27
CA GLY A 91 25.59 -5.12 2.17
C GLY A 91 25.01 -5.46 0.80
N GLY A 92 25.57 -4.81 -0.23
CA GLY A 92 25.27 -5.06 -1.63
C GLY A 92 24.46 -3.96 -2.32
N GLU A 93 24.55 -3.96 -3.64
CA GLU A 93 23.81 -3.07 -4.52
C GLU A 93 22.69 -3.85 -5.22
N LEU A 94 21.51 -3.25 -5.33
CA LEU A 94 20.36 -3.83 -6.03
C LEU A 94 19.93 -2.91 -7.18
N ASN A 95 20.00 -3.41 -8.42
CA ASN A 95 19.45 -2.74 -9.58
C ASN A 95 18.04 -3.26 -9.86
N CYS A 96 17.06 -2.35 -9.83
CA CYS A 96 15.65 -2.63 -10.03
C CYS A 96 15.19 -2.08 -11.39
N GLY A 97 14.66 -2.94 -12.25
CA GLY A 97 13.87 -2.49 -13.40
C GLY A 97 12.49 -2.04 -12.95
N TRP A 98 12.15 -0.78 -13.18
CA TRP A 98 10.92 -0.15 -12.71
C TRP A 98 9.89 -0.10 -13.83
N ALA A 99 8.98 -1.08 -13.81
CA ALA A 99 8.00 -1.29 -14.87
C ALA A 99 6.82 -0.31 -14.78
N GLY A 100 6.23 0.00 -15.93
CA GLY A 100 4.99 0.77 -16.02
C GLY A 100 5.14 2.29 -15.93
N THR A 101 6.37 2.80 -15.91
CA THR A 101 6.66 4.22 -16.10
C THR A 101 7.89 4.42 -16.99
N ALA A 102 7.87 5.50 -17.78
CA ALA A 102 9.05 5.99 -18.48
C ALA A 102 9.90 6.92 -17.62
N GLU A 103 9.32 7.47 -16.56
CA GLU A 103 9.96 8.50 -15.75
C GLU A 103 9.44 8.52 -14.32
N ILE A 104 10.35 8.73 -13.37
CA ILE A 104 10.02 9.02 -11.98
C ILE A 104 10.11 10.54 -11.86
N THR A 105 8.98 11.23 -11.74
CA THR A 105 8.95 12.71 -11.90
C THR A 105 9.15 13.46 -10.60
N THR A 106 8.78 12.84 -9.47
CA THR A 106 8.91 13.43 -8.14
C THR A 106 8.83 12.33 -7.07
N LEU A 107 9.49 12.59 -5.95
CA LEU A 107 9.41 11.81 -4.72
C LEU A 107 8.78 12.62 -3.58
N ASP A 108 8.27 13.82 -3.86
CA ASP A 108 7.57 14.66 -2.89
C ASP A 108 6.18 14.09 -2.56
N PRO A 109 5.92 13.69 -1.30
CA PRO A 109 4.67 13.03 -0.92
C PRO A 109 3.42 13.88 -1.16
N ALA A 110 3.53 15.21 -1.12
CA ALA A 110 2.41 16.12 -1.40
C ALA A 110 2.02 16.18 -2.88
N GLN A 111 2.90 15.71 -3.79
CA GLN A 111 2.76 15.83 -5.24
C GLN A 111 2.69 14.48 -5.97
N ILE A 112 3.13 13.38 -5.34
CA ILE A 112 3.05 12.03 -5.93
C ILE A 112 1.61 11.65 -6.27
N ASN A 113 1.35 11.38 -7.54
CA ASN A 113 0.06 10.89 -8.04
C ASN A 113 0.11 9.43 -8.54
N GLN A 114 1.28 8.79 -8.57
CA GLN A 114 1.46 7.41 -9.03
C GLN A 114 1.94 6.48 -7.90
N VAL A 115 1.37 5.28 -7.83
CA VAL A 115 1.72 4.25 -6.83
C VAL A 115 3.19 3.82 -6.96
N LEU A 116 3.72 3.76 -8.18
CA LEU A 116 5.09 3.35 -8.43
C LEU A 116 6.14 4.34 -7.89
N GLN A 117 5.82 5.64 -7.83
CA GLN A 117 6.72 6.65 -7.24
C GLN A 117 6.67 6.55 -5.71
N PHE A 118 5.47 6.29 -5.21
CA PHE A 118 5.21 6.10 -3.79
C PHE A 118 6.03 4.93 -3.20
N GLN A 119 6.12 3.80 -3.91
CA GLN A 119 6.93 2.65 -3.53
C GLN A 119 8.41 3.03 -3.29
N ILE A 120 8.97 3.93 -4.10
CA ILE A 120 10.35 4.43 -3.94
C ILE A 120 10.43 5.39 -2.75
N ALA A 121 9.57 6.41 -2.73
CA ALA A 121 9.57 7.45 -1.69
C ALA A 121 9.44 6.88 -0.26
N SER A 122 8.71 5.77 -0.08
CA SER A 122 8.55 5.08 1.21
C SER A 122 9.83 4.45 1.79
N ASN A 123 10.90 4.37 0.99
CA ASN A 123 12.22 3.95 1.47
C ASN A 123 13.06 5.13 1.96
N VAL A 124 12.66 6.36 1.61
CA VAL A 124 13.37 7.61 1.88
C VAL A 124 12.69 8.42 2.98
N LEU A 125 11.36 8.44 2.98
CA LEU A 125 10.54 9.19 3.90
C LEU A 125 9.74 8.25 4.80
N SER A 126 9.51 8.67 6.04
CA SER A 126 8.78 7.91 7.05
C SER A 126 7.46 8.57 7.43
N GLY A 127 6.57 7.77 8.01
CA GLY A 127 5.29 8.19 8.58
C GLY A 127 5.38 8.24 10.09
N LEU A 128 4.30 8.65 10.76
CA LEU A 128 4.21 8.45 12.21
C LEU A 128 4.00 6.97 12.53
N THR A 129 3.29 6.25 11.66
CA THR A 129 3.06 4.82 11.78
C THR A 129 3.44 4.07 10.51
N HIS A 130 3.53 2.74 10.61
CA HIS A 130 3.84 1.83 9.53
C HIS A 130 2.95 0.59 9.61
N ILE A 131 2.72 -0.08 8.48
CA ILE A 131 2.09 -1.41 8.43
C ILE A 131 3.14 -2.40 7.96
N ASN A 132 3.48 -3.35 8.83
CA ASN A 132 4.45 -4.39 8.54
C ASN A 132 3.88 -5.50 7.63
N PRO A 133 4.72 -6.42 7.11
CA PRO A 133 4.27 -7.50 6.21
C PRO A 133 3.18 -8.41 6.78
N ASP A 134 3.08 -8.51 8.11
CA ASP A 134 2.02 -9.27 8.80
C ASP A 134 0.69 -8.51 8.89
N LEU A 135 0.58 -7.38 8.19
CA LEU A 135 -0.56 -6.46 8.22
C LEU A 135 -0.87 -5.96 9.63
N THR A 136 0.19 -5.67 10.40
CA THR A 136 0.05 -5.04 11.71
C THR A 136 0.48 -3.58 11.66
N ALA A 137 -0.37 -2.69 12.15
CA ALA A 137 -0.03 -1.28 12.31
C ALA A 137 0.81 -1.08 13.58
N GLU A 138 1.94 -0.40 13.44
CA GLU A 138 2.90 -0.11 14.50
C GLU A 138 3.49 1.28 14.34
N GLY A 139 4.15 1.78 15.39
CA GLY A 139 4.82 3.07 15.37
C GLY A 139 6.08 3.09 14.48
N ASP A 140 6.15 4.05 13.57
CA ASP A 140 7.36 4.41 12.83
C ASP A 140 8.01 5.61 13.53
N LEU A 141 7.85 6.86 13.08
CA LEU A 141 8.39 8.02 13.80
C LEU A 141 7.70 8.29 15.15
N ALA A 142 6.48 7.79 15.35
CA ALA A 142 5.86 7.74 16.66
C ALA A 142 6.29 6.47 17.40
N ALA A 143 6.75 6.62 18.64
CA ALA A 143 6.99 5.49 19.54
C ALA A 143 5.66 4.86 20.02
N SER A 144 4.63 5.69 20.22
CA SER A 144 3.28 5.28 20.62
C SER A 144 2.27 6.39 20.39
N TRP A 145 0.98 6.07 20.50
CA TRP A 145 -0.08 7.07 20.52
C TRP A 145 -1.21 6.71 21.48
N ASP A 146 -1.97 7.73 21.89
CA ASP A 146 -3.20 7.60 22.69
C ASP A 146 -4.38 8.23 21.95
N VAL A 147 -5.59 7.77 22.27
CA VAL A 147 -6.85 8.20 21.64
C VAL A 147 -7.85 8.52 22.73
N SER A 148 -8.43 9.71 22.70
CA SER A 148 -9.46 10.14 23.65
C SER A 148 -10.70 9.23 23.60
N GLU A 149 -11.48 9.21 24.69
CA GLU A 149 -12.68 8.37 24.80
C GLU A 149 -13.73 8.67 23.72
N ASP A 150 -13.79 9.92 23.24
CA ASP A 150 -14.68 10.35 22.16
C ASP A 150 -14.10 10.13 20.75
N GLY A 151 -12.84 9.69 20.64
CA GLY A 151 -12.16 9.43 19.38
C GLY A 151 -11.82 10.70 18.57
N LEU A 152 -11.90 11.87 19.19
CA LEU A 152 -11.63 13.16 18.54
C LEU A 152 -10.18 13.61 18.71
N GLU A 153 -9.47 13.20 19.76
CA GLU A 153 -8.08 13.58 19.99
C GLU A 153 -7.16 12.37 19.86
N TRP A 154 -6.10 12.54 19.07
CA TRP A 154 -5.03 11.55 18.89
C TRP A 154 -3.70 12.18 19.28
N THR A 155 -3.06 11.68 20.33
CA THR A 155 -1.79 12.20 20.81
C THR A 155 -0.67 11.21 20.52
N PHE A 156 0.31 11.61 19.73
CA PHE A 156 1.47 10.80 19.36
C PHE A 156 2.68 11.22 20.19
N THR A 157 3.35 10.24 20.78
CA THR A 157 4.68 10.38 21.36
C THR A 157 5.69 9.99 20.31
N LEU A 158 6.56 10.92 19.93
CA LEU A 158 7.58 10.76 18.90
C LEU A 158 8.81 10.05 19.46
N ARG A 159 9.55 9.36 18.58
CA ARG A 159 10.85 8.77 18.94
C ARG A 159 11.87 9.87 19.18
N ASP A 160 12.59 9.76 20.30
CA ASP A 160 13.72 10.62 20.59
C ASP A 160 14.95 10.22 19.76
N GLY A 161 15.81 11.20 19.45
CA GLY A 161 17.09 10.99 18.76
C GLY A 161 17.00 10.66 17.27
N VAL A 162 15.81 10.72 16.65
CA VAL A 162 15.68 10.56 15.20
C VAL A 162 16.22 11.78 14.47
N THR A 163 16.99 11.55 13.41
CA THR A 163 17.51 12.62 12.55
C THR A 163 17.05 12.45 11.11
N PHE A 164 16.89 13.57 10.42
CA PHE A 164 16.80 13.60 8.96
C PHE A 164 18.14 13.24 8.31
N HIS A 165 18.11 12.92 7.02
CA HIS A 165 19.30 12.55 6.24
C HIS A 165 20.40 13.62 6.22
N ASN A 166 20.04 14.88 6.43
CA ASN A 166 20.96 16.01 6.50
C ASN A 166 21.52 16.27 7.92
N GLY A 167 21.13 15.47 8.92
CA GLY A 167 21.54 15.59 10.31
C GLY A 167 20.65 16.47 11.20
N ASP A 168 19.58 17.06 10.65
CA ASP A 168 18.63 17.80 11.48
C ASP A 168 17.85 16.88 12.42
N PRO A 169 17.55 17.32 13.65
CA PRO A 169 16.68 16.55 14.53
C PRO A 169 15.25 16.54 13.99
N PHE A 170 14.58 15.38 14.05
CA PHE A 170 13.14 15.27 13.84
C PHE A 170 12.39 15.66 15.12
N THR A 171 11.39 16.53 14.99
CA THR A 171 10.59 17.02 16.13
C THR A 171 9.11 17.16 15.77
N ALA A 172 8.28 17.48 16.77
CA ALA A 172 6.88 17.81 16.56
C ALA A 172 6.65 19.00 15.62
N ASP A 173 7.61 19.93 15.47
CA ASP A 173 7.50 21.03 14.51
C ASP A 173 7.43 20.54 13.06
N ASP A 174 8.13 19.45 12.73
CA ASP A 174 8.11 18.85 11.40
C ASP A 174 6.75 18.19 11.11
N VAL A 175 6.11 17.62 12.14
CA VAL A 175 4.76 17.05 12.02
C VAL A 175 3.73 18.15 11.77
N VAL A 176 3.78 19.23 12.56
CA VAL A 176 2.89 20.39 12.40
C VAL A 176 3.08 21.04 11.03
N PHE A 177 4.34 21.21 10.59
CA PHE A 177 4.65 21.73 9.26
C PHE A 177 4.11 20.83 8.15
N THR A 178 4.37 19.51 8.23
CA THR A 178 3.91 18.53 7.24
C THR A 178 2.39 18.57 7.12
N TYR A 179 1.67 18.63 8.24
CA TYR A 179 0.22 18.77 8.25
C TYR A 179 -0.23 20.07 7.58
N ALA A 180 0.30 21.22 8.00
CA ALA A 180 -0.09 22.52 7.49
C ALA A 180 0.07 22.57 5.96
N ARG A 181 1.23 22.14 5.46
CA ARG A 181 1.52 22.02 4.02
C ARG A 181 0.55 21.08 3.32
N SER A 182 0.33 19.89 3.89
CA SER A 182 -0.45 18.85 3.21
C SER A 182 -1.95 19.13 3.22
N SER A 183 -2.43 19.92 4.17
CA SER A 183 -3.82 20.39 4.25
C SER A 183 -4.13 21.54 3.29
N ASP A 184 -3.11 22.22 2.76
CA ASP A 184 -3.25 23.31 1.80
C ASP A 184 -3.45 22.74 0.37
N PRO A 185 -4.62 22.98 -0.27
CA PRO A 185 -4.89 22.49 -1.63
C PRO A 185 -4.00 23.13 -2.71
N GLU A 186 -3.34 24.26 -2.44
CA GLU A 186 -2.36 24.85 -3.36
C GLU A 186 -1.01 24.13 -3.30
N GLN A 187 -0.70 23.49 -2.15
CA GLN A 187 0.59 22.83 -1.90
C GLN A 187 0.52 21.31 -1.99
N SER A 188 -0.68 20.72 -1.92
CA SER A 188 -0.89 19.28 -1.85
C SER A 188 -2.11 18.85 -2.64
N ILE A 189 -1.88 17.93 -3.58
CA ILE A 189 -2.97 17.29 -4.33
C ILE A 189 -3.78 16.29 -3.46
N HIS A 190 -3.34 16.05 -2.22
CA HIS A 190 -3.96 15.13 -1.26
C HIS A 190 -4.65 15.82 -0.09
N SER A 191 -4.78 17.16 -0.11
CA SER A 191 -5.40 17.95 0.96
C SER A 191 -6.77 17.43 1.42
N GLY A 192 -7.61 16.97 0.49
CA GLY A 192 -8.92 16.39 0.80
C GLY A 192 -8.86 15.14 1.71
N VAL A 193 -7.71 14.45 1.79
CA VAL A 193 -7.50 13.30 2.68
C VAL A 193 -7.49 13.72 4.15
N LEU A 194 -7.11 14.97 4.44
CA LEU A 194 -6.97 15.53 5.78
C LEU A 194 -8.17 16.39 6.20
N ALA A 195 -9.25 16.42 5.41
CA ALA A 195 -10.40 17.31 5.65
C ALA A 195 -11.10 17.10 7.00
N ASN A 196 -10.95 15.94 7.63
CA ASN A 196 -11.52 15.67 8.96
C ASN A 196 -10.60 16.09 10.12
N VAL A 197 -9.34 16.49 9.86
CA VAL A 197 -8.46 17.01 10.89
C VAL A 197 -8.75 18.50 11.06
N SER A 198 -9.09 18.90 12.28
CA SER A 198 -9.40 20.28 12.64
C SER A 198 -8.15 21.07 13.02
N SER A 199 -7.25 20.48 13.81
CA SER A 199 -5.97 21.09 14.19
C SER A 199 -4.91 20.04 14.48
N VAL A 200 -3.64 20.48 14.38
CA VAL A 200 -2.47 19.74 14.84
C VAL A 200 -1.66 20.66 15.72
N GLU A 201 -1.47 20.24 16.96
CA GLU A 201 -0.88 21.03 18.03
C GLU A 201 0.42 20.39 18.50
N LYS A 202 1.50 21.17 18.47
CA LYS A 202 2.73 20.83 19.19
C LYS A 202 2.47 21.00 20.69
N VAL A 203 2.49 19.90 21.44
CA VAL A 203 2.41 19.91 22.91
C VAL A 203 3.80 20.18 23.49
N ASP A 204 4.80 19.47 22.97
CA ASP A 204 6.22 19.66 23.22
C ASP A 204 7.04 19.12 22.03
N ASP A 205 8.37 19.08 22.11
CA ASP A 205 9.24 18.68 20.99
C ASP A 205 9.04 17.22 20.54
N LEU A 206 8.53 16.35 21.42
CA LEU A 206 8.32 14.92 21.14
C LEU A 206 6.85 14.51 21.29
N THR A 207 5.92 15.47 21.40
CA THR A 207 4.50 15.19 21.58
C THR A 207 3.66 16.08 20.67
N VAL A 208 2.86 15.44 19.82
CA VAL A 208 1.95 16.11 18.89
C VAL A 208 0.53 15.60 19.07
N LYS A 209 -0.44 16.51 19.08
CA LYS A 209 -1.87 16.19 19.24
C LYS A 209 -2.63 16.58 17.98
N PHE A 210 -3.37 15.63 17.41
CA PHE A 210 -4.31 15.86 16.33
C PHE A 210 -5.72 15.94 16.91
N VAL A 211 -6.50 16.92 16.47
CA VAL A 211 -7.91 17.10 16.82
C VAL A 211 -8.74 16.88 15.57
N LEU A 212 -9.74 16.00 15.63
CA LEU A 212 -10.62 15.64 14.52
C LEU A 212 -11.98 16.34 14.64
N ALA A 213 -12.61 16.65 13.50
CA ALA A 213 -13.96 17.24 13.45
C ALA A 213 -15.05 16.21 13.78
N ALA A 214 -14.81 14.94 13.45
CA ALA A 214 -15.65 13.82 13.78
C ALA A 214 -14.79 12.58 14.07
N PRO A 215 -15.28 11.62 14.89
CA PRO A 215 -14.53 10.40 15.18
C PRO A 215 -14.26 9.63 13.90
N GLN A 216 -12.99 9.31 13.64
CA GLN A 216 -12.57 8.59 12.44
C GLN A 216 -11.57 7.50 12.81
N ALA A 217 -12.07 6.27 12.93
CA ALA A 217 -11.23 5.12 13.28
C ALA A 217 -10.09 4.94 12.25
N SER A 218 -10.34 5.20 10.97
CA SER A 218 -9.34 5.10 9.89
C SER A 218 -8.23 6.16 9.92
N PHE A 219 -8.24 7.08 10.90
CA PHE A 219 -7.26 8.16 10.99
C PHE A 219 -5.82 7.63 11.08
N LEU A 220 -5.57 6.52 11.77
CA LEU A 220 -4.23 5.95 11.87
C LEU A 220 -3.61 5.65 10.48
N VAL A 221 -4.41 5.16 9.53
CA VAL A 221 -3.98 4.88 8.15
C VAL A 221 -3.62 6.17 7.40
N LYS A 222 -4.07 7.34 7.87
CA LYS A 222 -3.70 8.66 7.35
C LYS A 222 -2.33 9.13 7.84
N THR A 223 -1.71 8.41 8.78
CA THR A 223 -0.40 8.74 9.35
C THR A 223 0.72 7.81 8.88
N LEU A 224 0.39 6.87 7.99
CA LEU A 224 1.36 5.98 7.35
C LEU A 224 2.24 6.76 6.39
N GLU A 225 3.44 6.27 6.13
CA GLU A 225 4.24 6.77 5.02
C GLU A 225 3.62 6.44 3.67
N ARG A 226 2.52 5.65 3.60
CA ARG A 226 1.94 5.03 2.38
C ARG A 226 0.44 5.13 2.17
N SER A 227 0.02 4.84 0.93
CA SER A 227 -1.39 4.84 0.51
C SER A 227 -2.05 6.20 0.81
N SER A 228 -3.19 6.24 1.50
CA SER A 228 -3.77 7.51 1.94
C SER A 228 -2.94 8.25 2.98
N GLY A 229 -2.03 7.56 3.67
CA GLY A 229 -1.10 8.18 4.61
C GLY A 229 -0.05 9.06 3.94
N ARG A 230 0.13 8.98 2.61
CA ARG A 230 1.05 9.86 1.87
C ARG A 230 0.86 11.35 2.14
N ALA A 231 -0.35 11.77 2.54
CA ALA A 231 -0.63 13.15 2.94
C ALA A 231 0.04 13.56 4.27
N MET A 232 0.57 12.62 5.06
CA MET A 232 1.28 12.86 6.33
C MET A 232 2.63 12.14 6.39
N THR A 233 3.19 11.78 5.23
CA THR A 233 4.59 11.38 5.16
C THR A 233 5.45 12.58 5.56
N ILE A 234 6.28 12.42 6.60
CA ILE A 234 6.99 13.53 7.24
C ILE A 234 8.07 14.07 6.31
N VAL A 235 8.09 15.40 6.16
CA VAL A 235 9.08 16.13 5.36
C VAL A 235 9.93 17.06 6.23
N CYS A 236 11.20 17.24 5.86
CA CYS A 236 12.09 18.17 6.55
C CYS A 236 11.74 19.61 6.13
N LYS A 237 11.22 20.41 7.07
CA LYS A 237 10.83 21.80 6.80
C LYS A 237 11.99 22.61 6.22
N ARG A 238 13.14 22.59 6.90
CA ARG A 238 14.29 23.42 6.53
C ARG A 238 14.82 23.07 5.15
N ALA A 239 14.98 21.77 4.86
CA ALA A 239 15.43 21.33 3.55
C ALA A 239 14.45 21.74 2.44
N LEU A 240 13.13 21.62 2.66
CA LEU A 240 12.14 22.02 1.68
C LEU A 240 12.16 23.53 1.41
N GLU A 241 12.30 24.36 2.46
CA GLU A 241 12.42 25.82 2.34
C GLU A 241 13.72 26.25 1.62
N GLU A 242 14.84 25.58 1.90
CA GLU A 242 16.15 25.89 1.30
C GLU A 242 16.26 25.43 -0.16
N MET A 243 15.74 24.24 -0.49
CA MET A 243 15.84 23.63 -1.81
C MET A 243 14.75 24.11 -2.77
N GLY A 244 13.58 24.48 -2.24
CA GLY A 244 12.37 24.69 -3.02
C GLY A 244 11.70 23.38 -3.46
N PRO A 245 10.41 23.43 -3.82
CA PRO A 245 9.59 22.24 -4.05
C PRO A 245 10.07 21.36 -5.21
N GLU A 246 10.58 21.96 -6.30
CA GLU A 246 11.06 21.20 -7.47
C GLU A 246 12.30 20.36 -7.12
N GLN A 247 13.31 20.98 -6.50
CA GLN A 247 14.54 20.28 -6.11
C GLN A 247 14.30 19.30 -4.96
N TYR A 248 13.43 19.65 -4.00
CA TYR A 248 13.02 18.73 -2.94
C TYR A 248 12.29 17.50 -3.51
N GLY A 249 11.50 17.66 -4.56
CA GLY A 249 10.86 16.55 -5.26
C GLY A 249 11.85 15.58 -5.91
N LEU A 250 13.01 16.06 -6.34
CA LEU A 250 14.06 15.19 -6.90
C LEU A 250 14.94 14.58 -5.81
N MET A 251 15.32 15.36 -4.80
CA MET A 251 16.27 15.00 -3.76
C MET A 251 15.66 15.21 -2.36
N PRO A 252 14.55 14.53 -1.99
CA PRO A 252 13.90 14.76 -0.71
C PRO A 252 14.80 14.36 0.45
N VAL A 253 14.79 15.18 1.50
CA VAL A 253 15.46 14.91 2.77
C VAL A 253 14.45 14.31 3.75
N GLY A 254 14.58 13.02 4.02
CA GLY A 254 13.67 12.28 4.87
C GLY A 254 14.34 11.73 6.12
N THR A 255 13.62 10.85 6.82
CA THR A 255 14.07 10.10 8.01
C THR A 255 14.10 8.59 7.77
N GLY A 256 13.82 8.15 6.55
CA GLY A 256 13.76 6.74 6.17
C GLY A 256 15.15 6.07 6.10
N PRO A 257 15.17 4.75 5.90
CA PRO A 257 16.39 3.95 5.95
C PRO A 257 17.38 4.22 4.80
N PHE A 258 16.92 4.82 3.71
CA PHE A 258 17.77 5.23 2.59
C PHE A 258 17.63 6.73 2.33
N LYS A 259 18.67 7.34 1.77
CA LYS A 259 18.68 8.72 1.27
C LYS A 259 18.86 8.72 -0.25
N VAL A 260 18.27 9.69 -0.95
CA VAL A 260 18.50 9.85 -2.39
C VAL A 260 19.89 10.42 -2.61
N THR A 261 20.68 9.78 -3.48
CA THR A 261 22.01 10.27 -3.88
C THR A 261 22.04 10.73 -5.33
N GLU A 262 21.15 10.21 -6.17
CA GLU A 262 21.00 10.63 -7.55
C GLU A 262 19.54 10.49 -8.00
N HIS A 263 19.05 11.49 -8.73
CA HIS A 263 17.76 11.42 -9.40
C HIS A 263 17.86 12.16 -10.72
N GLN A 264 17.90 11.41 -11.81
CA GLN A 264 17.91 11.93 -13.17
C GLN A 264 16.61 11.56 -13.86
N LEU A 265 15.83 12.58 -14.22
CA LEU A 265 14.59 12.44 -14.97
C LEU A 265 14.81 11.63 -16.25
N GLY A 266 13.98 10.61 -16.46
CA GLY A 266 14.05 9.65 -17.56
C GLY A 266 15.19 8.61 -17.48
N GLN A 267 16.10 8.69 -16.51
CA GLN A 267 17.20 7.73 -16.34
C GLN A 267 17.03 6.86 -15.10
N GLY A 268 16.68 7.45 -13.96
CA GLY A 268 16.43 6.69 -12.73
C GLY A 268 16.71 7.43 -11.43
N VAL A 269 16.55 6.68 -10.34
CA VAL A 269 16.77 7.13 -8.96
C VAL A 269 17.73 6.16 -8.28
N THR A 270 18.77 6.69 -7.65
CA THR A 270 19.64 5.92 -6.76
C THR A 270 19.43 6.37 -5.32
N ILE A 271 19.20 5.40 -4.44
CA ILE A 271 19.13 5.59 -3.00
C ILE A 271 20.23 4.79 -2.31
N GLU A 272 20.86 5.37 -1.31
CA GLU A 272 21.93 4.75 -0.52
C GLU A 272 21.54 4.67 0.95
N ARG A 273 22.11 3.70 1.67
CA ARG A 273 21.88 3.51 3.09
C ARG A 273 22.09 4.81 3.86
N PHE A 274 21.17 5.08 4.77
CA PHE A 274 21.34 6.12 5.79
C PHE A 274 21.90 5.50 7.06
N GLU A 275 23.20 5.67 7.29
CA GLU A 275 23.93 5.07 8.42
C GLU A 275 23.37 5.46 9.81
N ASN A 276 22.71 6.61 9.92
CA ASN A 276 22.13 7.09 11.18
C ASN A 276 20.62 6.79 11.28
N TYR A 277 20.11 5.82 10.52
CA TYR A 277 18.73 5.38 10.66
C TYR A 277 18.47 4.84 12.07
N TYR A 278 17.29 5.13 12.62
CA TYR A 278 17.01 4.86 14.03
C TYR A 278 16.94 3.36 14.37
N ASP A 279 16.68 2.52 13.37
CA ASP A 279 16.67 1.07 13.51
C ASP A 279 18.01 0.50 12.99
N PRO A 280 18.91 0.04 13.88
CA PRO A 280 20.24 -0.42 13.47
C PRO A 280 20.21 -1.72 12.66
N GLU A 281 19.10 -2.45 12.62
CA GLU A 281 18.97 -3.67 11.82
C GLU A 281 18.58 -3.40 10.36
N ARG A 282 18.28 -2.13 10.02
CA ARG A 282 17.79 -1.73 8.70
C ARG A 282 18.51 -0.46 8.19
N PRO A 283 18.62 -0.30 6.86
CA PRO A 283 18.41 -1.32 5.84
C PRO A 283 19.59 -2.30 5.75
N LYS A 284 19.36 -3.45 5.12
CA LYS A 284 20.42 -4.44 4.87
C LYS A 284 21.20 -4.22 3.58
N LEU A 285 20.64 -3.50 2.60
CA LEU A 285 21.32 -3.17 1.34
C LEU A 285 22.13 -1.88 1.51
N ASP A 286 23.22 -1.74 0.76
CA ASP A 286 24.02 -0.51 0.76
C ASP A 286 23.43 0.52 -0.20
N LYS A 287 22.90 0.04 -1.33
CA LYS A 287 22.40 0.88 -2.41
C LYS A 287 21.31 0.19 -3.23
N VAL A 288 20.34 0.97 -3.69
CA VAL A 288 19.30 0.53 -4.62
C VAL A 288 19.18 1.54 -5.76
N THR A 289 19.21 1.06 -6.99
CA THR A 289 19.02 1.88 -8.19
C THR A 289 17.74 1.46 -8.90
N PHE A 290 16.83 2.41 -9.13
CA PHE A 290 15.57 2.22 -9.83
C PHE A 290 15.67 2.77 -11.25
N LEU A 291 15.57 1.89 -12.24
CA LEU A 291 15.70 2.20 -13.66
C LEU A 291 14.33 2.11 -14.34
N PRO A 292 13.72 3.20 -14.81
CA PRO A 292 12.47 3.15 -15.57
C PRO A 292 12.64 2.33 -16.86
N ILE A 293 11.93 1.21 -16.97
CA ILE A 293 11.92 0.36 -18.17
C ILE A 293 10.46 -0.02 -18.45
N PRO A 294 9.71 0.83 -19.18
CA PRO A 294 8.28 0.63 -19.37
C PRO A 294 7.93 -0.47 -20.37
N GLU A 295 8.79 -0.73 -21.35
CA GLU A 295 8.53 -1.72 -22.39
C GLU A 295 8.80 -3.16 -21.89
N PRO A 296 7.86 -4.11 -22.11
CA PRO A 296 7.99 -5.47 -21.61
C PRO A 296 9.23 -6.23 -22.10
N GLU A 297 9.55 -6.20 -23.40
CA GLU A 297 10.66 -6.97 -23.96
C GLU A 297 12.05 -6.45 -23.51
N PRO A 298 12.34 -5.13 -23.51
CA PRO A 298 13.55 -4.61 -22.89
C PRO A 298 13.68 -4.98 -21.41
N LEU A 299 12.58 -4.94 -20.64
CA LEU A 299 12.56 -5.33 -19.23
C LEU A 299 12.91 -6.83 -19.07
N ALA A 300 12.33 -7.69 -19.91
CA ALA A 300 12.64 -9.12 -19.94
C ALA A 300 14.12 -9.38 -20.29
N ALA A 301 14.64 -8.69 -21.31
CA ALA A 301 16.04 -8.82 -21.68
C ALA A 301 16.99 -8.38 -20.54
N ALA A 302 16.67 -7.29 -19.84
CA ALA A 302 17.49 -6.77 -18.76
C ALA A 302 17.57 -7.73 -17.55
N ILE A 303 16.43 -8.33 -17.14
CA ILE A 303 16.42 -9.28 -16.03
C ILE A 303 17.10 -10.60 -16.41
N GLU A 304 16.93 -11.07 -17.65
CA GLU A 304 17.57 -12.31 -18.14
C GLU A 304 19.07 -12.15 -18.37
N ALA A 305 19.54 -10.95 -18.73
CA ALA A 305 20.95 -10.63 -18.85
C ALA A 305 21.63 -10.41 -17.49
N GLY A 306 20.85 -10.22 -16.42
CA GLY A 306 21.35 -9.89 -15.08
C GLY A 306 21.71 -8.42 -14.88
N ASP A 307 21.38 -7.53 -15.83
CA ASP A 307 21.60 -6.08 -15.71
C ASP A 307 20.78 -5.48 -14.55
N ILE A 308 19.59 -6.04 -14.32
CA ILE A 308 18.75 -5.81 -13.14
C ILE A 308 18.57 -7.12 -12.38
N GLN A 309 18.24 -7.05 -11.09
CA GLN A 309 18.03 -8.21 -10.21
C GLN A 309 16.59 -8.30 -9.69
N LEU A 310 15.82 -7.22 -9.81
CA LEU A 310 14.42 -7.18 -9.40
C LEU A 310 13.59 -6.37 -10.39
N ILE A 311 12.39 -6.85 -10.70
CA ILE A 311 11.37 -6.04 -11.37
C ILE A 311 10.44 -5.47 -10.30
N GLY A 312 10.35 -4.15 -10.24
CA GLY A 312 9.46 -3.41 -9.35
C GLY A 312 8.54 -2.45 -10.11
N GLY A 313 7.78 -1.62 -9.39
CA GLY A 313 6.75 -0.76 -9.98
C GLY A 313 5.47 -1.54 -10.24
N ASN A 314 5.07 -1.66 -11.50
CA ASN A 314 3.94 -2.50 -11.91
C ASN A 314 4.36 -3.96 -12.04
N ALA A 315 3.39 -4.88 -11.94
CA ALA A 315 3.62 -6.27 -12.28
C ALA A 315 4.10 -6.39 -13.75
N PRO A 316 5.03 -7.32 -14.06
CA PRO A 316 5.41 -7.59 -15.44
C PRO A 316 4.21 -7.96 -16.31
N ALA A 317 4.33 -7.76 -17.62
CA ALA A 317 3.29 -8.13 -18.57
C ALA A 317 3.00 -9.65 -18.50
N ALA A 318 1.73 -10.03 -18.53
CA ALA A 318 1.29 -11.40 -18.25
C ALA A 318 1.86 -12.42 -19.25
N GLU A 319 2.09 -11.99 -20.50
CA GLU A 319 2.71 -12.78 -21.57
C GLU A 319 4.16 -13.18 -21.30
N LEU A 320 4.88 -12.46 -20.41
CA LEU A 320 6.28 -12.76 -20.08
C LEU A 320 6.41 -13.78 -18.96
N ILE A 321 5.35 -14.03 -18.19
CA ILE A 321 5.47 -14.79 -16.95
C ILE A 321 5.85 -16.26 -17.23
N ASP A 322 5.27 -16.90 -18.24
CA ASP A 322 5.64 -18.28 -18.61
C ASP A 322 7.10 -18.40 -19.04
N ARG A 323 7.63 -17.38 -19.73
CA ARG A 323 9.05 -17.28 -20.12
C ARG A 323 9.94 -17.16 -18.88
N PHE A 324 9.56 -16.32 -17.92
CA PHE A 324 10.33 -16.17 -16.68
C PHE A 324 10.28 -17.43 -15.81
N VAL A 325 9.14 -18.11 -15.71
CA VAL A 325 9.00 -19.38 -14.98
C VAL A 325 9.84 -20.48 -15.61
N ALA A 326 9.97 -20.47 -16.95
CA ALA A 326 10.80 -21.44 -17.67
C ALA A 326 12.31 -21.17 -17.54
N ASN A 327 12.72 -19.98 -17.08
CA ASN A 327 14.13 -19.63 -16.89
C ASN A 327 14.60 -20.05 -15.47
N PRO A 328 15.53 -21.02 -15.35
CA PRO A 328 15.98 -21.53 -14.06
C PRO A 328 16.79 -20.51 -13.23
N ASP A 329 17.26 -19.43 -13.84
CA ASP A 329 18.03 -18.37 -13.17
C ASP A 329 17.11 -17.31 -12.51
N LEU A 330 15.79 -17.37 -12.78
CA LEU A 330 14.81 -16.41 -12.28
C LEU A 330 13.91 -17.03 -11.20
N VAL A 331 13.59 -16.23 -10.19
CA VAL A 331 12.56 -16.56 -9.20
C VAL A 331 11.30 -15.76 -9.51
N VAL A 332 10.21 -16.47 -9.81
CA VAL A 332 8.90 -15.86 -10.07
C VAL A 332 7.99 -16.11 -8.88
N SER A 333 7.52 -15.03 -8.25
CA SER A 333 6.56 -15.09 -7.15
C SER A 333 5.18 -14.65 -7.64
N GLU A 334 4.32 -15.61 -7.97
CA GLU A 334 2.93 -15.35 -8.31
C GLU A 334 2.07 -15.36 -7.03
N ILE A 335 1.78 -14.17 -6.52
CA ILE A 335 0.94 -13.98 -5.33
C ILE A 335 -0.34 -13.23 -5.68
N THR A 336 -1.42 -13.61 -5.01
CA THR A 336 -2.71 -12.94 -5.17
C THR A 336 -2.66 -11.57 -4.49
N GLY A 337 -2.61 -10.49 -5.28
CA GLY A 337 -2.47 -9.12 -4.80
C GLY A 337 -3.81 -8.38 -4.63
N PRO A 338 -3.83 -7.25 -3.89
CA PRO A 338 -5.06 -6.50 -3.61
C PRO A 338 -5.60 -5.68 -4.79
N GLY A 339 -4.84 -5.54 -5.88
CA GLY A 339 -5.21 -4.69 -7.03
C GLY A 339 -6.31 -5.28 -7.92
N PHE A 340 -7.27 -4.46 -8.34
CA PHE A 340 -8.28 -4.84 -9.33
C PHE A 340 -8.10 -4.02 -10.61
N GLN A 341 -8.56 -4.57 -11.73
CA GLN A 341 -8.68 -3.85 -13.00
C GLN A 341 -10.15 -3.66 -13.35
N SER A 342 -10.50 -2.47 -13.82
CA SER A 342 -11.88 -2.07 -14.11
C SER A 342 -11.96 -1.19 -15.34
N LEU A 343 -13.09 -1.29 -16.05
CA LEU A 343 -13.49 -0.30 -17.05
C LEU A 343 -14.11 0.90 -16.33
N TRP A 344 -13.43 2.04 -16.36
CA TRP A 344 -13.93 3.28 -15.76
C TRP A 344 -14.85 4.01 -16.74
N ILE A 345 -16.11 4.19 -16.35
CA ILE A 345 -17.13 4.88 -17.15
C ILE A 345 -17.46 6.20 -16.48
N ASN A 346 -17.32 7.32 -17.18
CA ASN A 346 -17.72 8.64 -16.67
C ASN A 346 -19.25 8.71 -16.62
N PRO A 347 -19.86 8.73 -15.43
CA PRO A 347 -21.29 8.56 -15.31
C PRO A 347 -22.04 9.91 -15.33
N HIS A 348 -21.35 11.00 -15.71
CA HIS A 348 -21.90 12.35 -15.89
C HIS A 348 -22.02 12.75 -17.37
N ARG A 349 -21.69 11.86 -18.31
CA ARG A 349 -21.77 12.10 -19.75
C ARG A 349 -22.72 11.12 -20.42
N ASP A 350 -23.46 11.60 -21.42
CA ASP A 350 -24.27 10.73 -22.26
C ASP A 350 -23.39 9.73 -23.04
N PRO A 351 -23.86 8.49 -23.27
CA PRO A 351 -25.14 7.92 -22.85
C PRO A 351 -25.13 7.33 -21.43
N PHE A 352 -24.05 7.51 -20.66
CA PHE A 352 -23.85 6.92 -19.33
C PHE A 352 -24.36 7.77 -18.18
N LYS A 353 -25.07 8.87 -18.44
CA LYS A 353 -25.41 9.87 -17.42
C LYS A 353 -26.40 9.33 -16.38
N VAL A 354 -26.10 9.51 -15.10
CA VAL A 354 -27.07 9.45 -13.98
C VAL A 354 -27.05 10.79 -13.27
N GLU A 355 -28.25 11.33 -13.01
CA GLU A 355 -28.39 12.70 -12.50
C GLU A 355 -28.16 12.78 -10.98
N ASP A 356 -28.61 11.76 -10.24
CA ASP A 356 -28.54 11.73 -8.78
C ASP A 356 -28.28 10.32 -8.26
N PHE A 357 -27.07 10.08 -7.75
CA PHE A 357 -26.65 8.79 -7.20
C PHE A 357 -27.25 8.48 -5.83
N ASN A 358 -27.95 9.43 -5.19
CA ASN A 358 -28.56 9.22 -3.88
C ASN A 358 -29.95 8.56 -3.95
N LYS A 359 -30.52 8.41 -5.16
CA LYS A 359 -31.80 7.72 -5.33
C LYS A 359 -31.71 6.25 -4.91
N PRO A 360 -32.82 5.67 -4.43
CA PRO A 360 -32.90 4.23 -4.23
C PRO A 360 -32.47 3.45 -5.48
N VAL A 361 -31.75 2.35 -5.29
CA VAL A 361 -31.20 1.54 -6.39
C VAL A 361 -32.28 1.11 -7.40
N ASP A 362 -33.51 0.85 -6.94
CA ASP A 362 -34.61 0.46 -7.82
C ASP A 362 -35.12 1.59 -8.72
N GLU A 363 -34.97 2.85 -8.30
CA GLU A 363 -35.22 4.03 -9.14
C GLU A 363 -34.07 4.24 -10.12
N LEU A 364 -32.82 4.13 -9.65
CA LEU A 364 -31.63 4.22 -10.50
C LEU A 364 -31.66 3.23 -11.66
N LYS A 365 -32.11 1.99 -11.41
CA LYS A 365 -32.29 0.94 -12.43
C LYS A 365 -33.21 1.35 -13.58
N GLN A 366 -34.06 2.36 -13.39
CA GLN A 366 -34.95 2.86 -14.44
C GLN A 366 -34.29 3.89 -15.35
N GLU A 367 -33.22 4.55 -14.90
CA GLU A 367 -32.53 5.59 -15.68
C GLU A 367 -31.77 5.00 -16.87
N ASN A 368 -31.79 5.72 -18.01
CA ASN A 368 -31.16 5.26 -19.24
C ASN A 368 -29.65 5.05 -19.05
N GLY A 369 -28.94 5.99 -18.42
CA GLY A 369 -27.50 5.84 -18.21
C GLY A 369 -27.14 4.69 -17.29
N PHE A 370 -27.98 4.39 -16.28
CA PHE A 370 -27.80 3.18 -15.47
C PHE A 370 -27.97 1.91 -16.33
N LYS A 371 -29.04 1.83 -17.14
CA LYS A 371 -29.32 0.69 -18.01
C LYS A 371 -28.18 0.44 -19.01
N VAL A 372 -27.63 1.49 -19.61
CA VAL A 372 -26.48 1.39 -20.54
C VAL A 372 -25.24 0.84 -19.82
N ARG A 373 -24.89 1.36 -18.64
CA ARG A 373 -23.74 0.86 -17.86
C ARG A 373 -23.93 -0.59 -17.42
N LEU A 374 -25.14 -0.94 -16.97
CA LEU A 374 -25.47 -2.32 -16.61
C LEU A 374 -25.37 -3.27 -17.82
N ALA A 375 -25.83 -2.84 -19.00
CA ALA A 375 -25.72 -3.62 -20.22
C ALA A 375 -24.25 -3.90 -20.58
N ILE A 376 -23.37 -2.89 -20.51
CA ILE A 376 -21.92 -3.06 -20.73
C ILE A 376 -21.33 -4.02 -19.70
N ALA A 377 -21.63 -3.83 -18.41
CA ALA A 377 -21.10 -4.68 -17.34
C ALA A 377 -21.52 -6.15 -17.49
N LYS A 378 -22.73 -6.41 -18.01
CA LYS A 378 -23.27 -7.75 -18.30
C LYS A 378 -22.75 -8.35 -19.61
N ALA A 379 -22.42 -7.52 -20.59
CA ALA A 379 -21.89 -7.97 -21.88
C ALA A 379 -20.41 -8.41 -21.79
N MET A 380 -19.72 -8.04 -20.71
CA MET A 380 -18.32 -8.39 -20.50
C MET A 380 -18.16 -9.85 -20.05
N ASP A 381 -17.58 -10.66 -20.92
CA ASP A 381 -17.09 -12.00 -20.59
C ASP A 381 -15.74 -11.87 -19.87
N ARG A 382 -15.79 -11.84 -18.55
CA ARG A 382 -14.61 -11.66 -17.68
C ARG A 382 -13.67 -12.85 -17.75
N GLU A 383 -14.22 -14.05 -17.88
CA GLU A 383 -13.44 -15.28 -17.95
C GLU A 383 -12.65 -15.33 -19.26
N ASP A 384 -13.31 -15.07 -20.39
CA ASP A 384 -12.63 -15.02 -21.69
C ASP A 384 -11.57 -13.91 -21.72
N LEU A 385 -11.85 -12.75 -21.13
CA LEU A 385 -10.86 -11.67 -21.00
C LEU A 385 -9.65 -12.10 -20.17
N ILE A 386 -9.84 -12.72 -19.01
CA ILE A 386 -8.75 -13.19 -18.15
C ILE A 386 -7.94 -14.27 -18.88
N GLN A 387 -8.60 -15.22 -19.53
CA GLN A 387 -7.92 -16.31 -20.23
C GLN A 387 -7.10 -15.78 -21.41
N ARG A 388 -7.64 -14.87 -22.22
CA ARG A 388 -6.97 -14.40 -23.45
C ARG A 388 -5.99 -13.26 -23.24
N ALA A 389 -6.32 -12.31 -22.36
CA ALA A 389 -5.52 -11.10 -22.17
C ALA A 389 -4.53 -11.24 -21.01
N LEU A 390 -4.88 -12.00 -19.97
CA LEU A 390 -4.05 -12.19 -18.77
C LEU A 390 -3.49 -13.61 -18.66
N PHE A 391 -3.68 -14.46 -19.68
CA PHE A 391 -3.17 -15.84 -19.69
C PHE A 391 -3.61 -16.66 -18.47
N GLY A 392 -4.83 -16.42 -17.98
CA GLY A 392 -5.36 -17.09 -16.78
C GLY A 392 -4.90 -16.50 -15.45
N ARG A 393 -4.06 -15.45 -15.45
CA ARG A 393 -3.50 -14.81 -14.24
C ARG A 393 -4.41 -13.73 -13.69
N GLY A 394 -5.56 -14.14 -13.18
CA GLY A 394 -6.52 -13.25 -12.55
C GLY A 394 -7.76 -13.99 -12.10
N ALA A 395 -8.65 -13.28 -11.41
CA ALA A 395 -9.96 -13.76 -11.03
C ALA A 395 -11.04 -12.76 -11.50
N PRO A 396 -12.23 -13.22 -11.91
CA PRO A 396 -13.31 -12.33 -12.29
C PRO A 396 -13.69 -11.36 -11.17
N GLY A 397 -13.63 -10.06 -11.45
CA GLY A 397 -14.09 -9.01 -10.54
C GLY A 397 -15.58 -8.71 -10.72
N PHE A 398 -16.34 -8.76 -9.62
CA PHE A 398 -17.78 -8.42 -9.60
C PHE A 398 -18.11 -7.17 -8.77
N GLY A 399 -17.09 -6.54 -8.16
CA GLY A 399 -17.20 -5.29 -7.43
C GLY A 399 -15.92 -4.46 -7.52
N THR A 400 -15.95 -3.26 -6.96
CA THR A 400 -14.78 -2.37 -6.80
C THR A 400 -13.82 -2.84 -5.72
N ILE A 401 -14.26 -3.84 -4.99
CA ILE A 401 -13.51 -4.56 -4.02
C ILE A 401 -12.95 -5.80 -4.73
N ASN A 402 -11.70 -6.18 -4.48
CA ASN A 402 -11.03 -7.31 -5.12
C ASN A 402 -11.21 -8.59 -4.29
N PRO A 403 -11.68 -9.72 -4.86
CA PRO A 403 -11.78 -11.00 -4.15
C PRO A 403 -10.45 -11.53 -3.58
N ALA A 404 -9.32 -11.11 -4.14
CA ALA A 404 -7.97 -11.37 -3.62
C ALA A 404 -7.65 -10.56 -2.37
N MET A 405 -8.22 -9.35 -2.28
CA MET A 405 -8.52 -8.77 -0.98
C MET A 405 -9.71 -9.55 -0.43
N ARG A 406 -9.55 -10.88 -0.23
CA ARG A 406 -10.59 -11.71 0.42
C ARG A 406 -11.00 -10.99 1.68
N PHE A 407 -10.05 -10.24 2.26
CA PHE A 407 -10.21 -9.12 3.17
C PHE A 407 -11.38 -8.14 2.92
N PHE A 408 -12.32 -8.31 2.01
CA PHE A 408 -13.45 -7.42 1.80
C PHE A 408 -14.69 -8.18 1.22
N PHE A 409 -14.61 -9.50 1.06
CA PHE A 409 -15.66 -10.41 0.61
C PHE A 409 -15.78 -11.62 1.53
#